data_AF-A0A961S407-F1
#
_entry.id   AF-A0A961S407-F1
#
_cell.length_a   1.000
_cell.length_b   1.000
_cell.length_c   1.000
_cell.angle_alpha   90.00
_cell.angle_beta   90.00
_cell.angle_gamma   90.00
#
_symmetry.space_group_name_H-M   'P 1'
#
loop_
_entity.id
_entity.type
_entity.pdbx_description
1 polymer ?
#
loop_
_entity_poly.entity_id
_entity_poly.type
_entity_poly.pdbx_seq_one_letter_code
_entity_poly.pdbx_strand_id
1 'polypeptide(L)'
;MATPSDVKDQVPRNYEGIVNLITREYPTLSPGYQQIARFFTQNPNAIALESINALAAKCGVHPSSLVRFSQTLGYSGFKQLQSVFQTRLATAAPGFHERISALDAELSRNVKDGNMGFLKDLVVRDMAALQGLLDSVSEDLLTDAAKLLTTGHTIYIAGQLRSAPIASLLRYLLTMLHRRVVLLDPAGGLAEEMARTMGERDVLIAIAFRHYAKEVVTISEVAINHGTPVITITDSPLSPLAKDAKLLFTVPEDEYSFSRSLAAPMCLVQCLATATAALLQPNRGDRPRIPSVTEIARDSTARLPRPARGSGKKGS
;
A
#
# COMPACT_ATOMS: atom_id res chain seq x y z
N MET A 1 -20.62 -19.62 35.92
CA MET A 1 -20.39 -18.18 36.16
C MET A 1 -18.93 -18.03 36.55
N ALA A 2 -18.09 -17.59 35.62
CA ALA A 2 -16.69 -17.26 35.86
C ALA A 2 -16.55 -15.74 35.97
N THR A 3 -15.70 -15.28 36.90
CA THR A 3 -15.51 -13.88 37.29
C THR A 3 -14.73 -13.07 36.23
N PRO A 4 -14.89 -11.72 36.18
CA PRO A 4 -14.36 -10.88 35.10
C PRO A 4 -12.92 -10.40 35.34
N SER A 5 -11.99 -11.31 35.66
CA SER A 5 -10.60 -10.92 36.03
C SER A 5 -9.44 -11.69 35.38
N ASP A 6 -9.69 -12.65 34.48
CA ASP A 6 -8.63 -13.56 33.98
C ASP A 6 -8.35 -13.51 32.46
N VAL A 7 -8.60 -12.37 31.80
CA VAL A 7 -8.11 -12.11 30.43
C VAL A 7 -7.23 -10.87 30.42
N LYS A 8 -6.11 -10.90 31.16
CA LYS A 8 -4.96 -10.05 30.81
C LYS A 8 -4.21 -10.76 29.69
N ASP A 9 -4.61 -10.47 28.45
CA ASP A 9 -3.86 -10.83 27.23
C ASP A 9 -2.37 -10.57 27.47
N GLN A 10 -1.52 -11.56 27.21
CA GLN A 10 -0.08 -11.41 27.29
C GLN A 10 0.36 -10.23 26.41
N VAL A 11 1.07 -9.28 27.00
CA VAL A 11 1.67 -8.15 26.28
C VAL A 11 2.49 -8.69 25.11
N PRO A 12 2.19 -8.30 23.86
CA PRO A 12 2.85 -8.85 22.68
C PRO A 12 4.38 -8.69 22.74
N ARG A 13 5.11 -9.75 22.36
CA ARG A 13 6.58 -9.78 22.37
C ARG A 13 7.20 -9.67 20.98
N ASN A 14 6.39 -9.63 19.94
CA ASN A 14 6.81 -9.48 18.55
C ASN A 14 6.12 -8.26 17.91
N TYR A 15 6.69 -7.80 16.80
CA TYR A 15 6.22 -6.59 16.11
C TYR A 15 4.80 -6.72 15.58
N GLU A 16 4.47 -7.85 14.95
CA GLU A 16 3.12 -8.14 14.44
C GLU A 16 2.08 -8.07 15.55
N GLY A 17 2.36 -8.67 16.71
CA GLY A 17 1.46 -8.63 17.85
C GLY A 17 1.27 -7.22 18.41
N ILE A 18 2.30 -6.37 18.42
CA ILE A 18 2.16 -4.95 18.77
C ILE A 18 1.26 -4.23 17.77
N VAL A 19 1.52 -4.39 16.48
CA VAL A 19 0.71 -3.74 15.44
C VAL A 19 -0.74 -4.18 15.54
N ASN A 20 -1.00 -5.47 15.74
CA ASN A 20 -2.35 -6.00 15.94
C ASN A 20 -3.04 -5.43 17.18
N LEU A 21 -2.32 -5.34 18.31
CA LEU A 21 -2.84 -4.74 19.53
C LEU A 21 -3.16 -3.25 19.32
N ILE A 22 -2.24 -2.50 18.72
CA ILE A 22 -2.47 -1.08 18.41
C ILE A 22 -3.68 -0.92 17.50
N THR A 23 -3.80 -1.71 16.43
CA THR A 23 -4.94 -1.68 15.50
C THR A 23 -6.26 -1.98 16.20
N ARG A 24 -6.28 -2.96 17.11
CA ARG A 24 -7.47 -3.33 17.89
C ARG A 24 -7.93 -2.21 18.82
N GLU A 25 -7.00 -1.61 19.56
CA GLU A 25 -7.31 -0.55 20.54
C GLU A 25 -7.49 0.82 19.87
N TYR A 26 -7.01 1.01 18.65
CA TYR A 26 -6.98 2.30 17.96
C TYR A 26 -8.30 3.12 18.01
N PRO A 27 -9.49 2.52 17.80
CA PRO A 27 -10.75 3.25 17.84
C PRO A 27 -11.11 3.82 19.23
N THR A 28 -10.58 3.24 20.31
CA THR A 28 -10.87 3.64 21.70
C THR A 28 -9.84 4.64 22.26
N LEU A 29 -8.71 4.82 21.56
CA LEU A 29 -7.65 5.74 21.96
C LEU A 29 -8.08 7.21 21.86
N SER A 30 -7.61 8.03 22.80
CA SER A 30 -7.73 9.49 22.70
C SER A 30 -7.00 10.04 21.46
N PRO A 31 -7.36 11.23 20.92
CA PRO A 31 -6.72 11.78 19.73
C PRO A 31 -5.19 11.86 19.81
N GLY A 32 -4.64 12.21 20.97
CA GLY A 32 -3.18 12.23 21.19
C GLY A 32 -2.56 10.83 21.18
N TYR A 33 -3.26 9.81 21.67
CA TYR A 33 -2.79 8.43 21.62
C TYR A 33 -2.96 7.80 20.23
N GLN A 34 -3.99 8.19 19.48
CA GLN A 34 -4.11 7.83 18.07
C GLN A 34 -2.95 8.39 17.25
N GLN A 35 -2.51 9.62 17.52
CA GLN A 35 -1.32 10.20 16.89
C GLN A 35 -0.07 9.37 17.20
N ILE A 36 0.16 9.01 18.46
CA ILE A 36 1.30 8.17 18.87
C ILE A 36 1.22 6.78 18.21
N ALA A 37 0.04 6.16 18.21
CA ALA A 37 -0.21 4.86 17.57
C ALA A 37 0.13 4.86 16.07
N ARG A 38 -0.33 5.89 15.34
CA ARG A 38 0.03 6.09 13.92
C ARG A 38 1.53 6.23 13.74
N PHE A 39 2.16 7.08 14.55
CA PHE A 39 3.60 7.29 14.47
C PHE A 39 4.38 5.98 14.69
N PHE A 40 3.98 5.15 15.67
CA PHE A 40 4.66 3.89 15.97
C PHE A 40 4.51 2.85 14.85
N THR A 41 3.31 2.75 14.27
CA THR A 41 3.04 1.80 13.18
C THR A 41 3.67 2.21 11.86
N GLN A 42 3.87 3.51 11.63
CA GLN A 42 4.49 4.04 10.40
C GLN A 42 6.01 4.12 10.48
N ASN A 43 6.58 4.28 11.67
CA ASN A 43 8.02 4.56 11.86
C ASN A 43 8.74 3.51 12.71
N PRO A 44 8.59 2.19 12.46
CA PRO A 44 9.09 1.16 13.36
C PRO A 44 10.62 1.19 13.56
N ASN A 45 11.37 1.58 12.52
CA ASN A 45 12.83 1.71 12.60
C ASN A 45 13.26 2.89 13.47
N ALA A 46 12.57 4.03 13.38
CA ALA A 46 12.83 5.18 14.23
C ALA A 46 12.56 4.81 15.70
N ILE A 47 11.44 4.13 15.97
CA ILE A 47 11.11 3.66 17.33
C ILE A 47 12.21 2.75 17.89
N ALA A 48 12.79 1.87 17.08
CA ALA A 48 13.85 0.97 17.51
C ALA A 48 15.15 1.71 17.91
N LEU A 49 15.52 2.77 17.19
CA LEU A 49 16.86 3.36 17.25
C LEU A 49 16.94 4.66 18.05
N GLU A 50 15.89 5.47 18.02
CA GLU A 50 15.96 6.83 18.54
C GLU A 50 15.65 6.91 20.04
N SER A 51 16.18 7.95 20.68
CA SER A 51 15.84 8.25 22.06
C SER A 51 14.37 8.66 22.20
N ILE A 52 13.77 8.39 23.36
CA ILE A 52 12.40 8.81 23.65
C ILE A 52 12.18 10.32 23.45
N ASN A 53 13.21 11.15 23.68
CA ASN A 53 13.12 12.59 23.50
C ASN A 53 13.05 12.98 22.02
N ALA A 54 13.85 12.35 21.17
CA ALA A 54 13.82 12.58 19.73
C ALA A 54 12.49 12.13 19.13
N LEU A 55 12.00 10.96 19.54
CA LEU A 55 10.71 10.42 19.10
C LEU A 55 9.53 11.29 19.56
N ALA A 56 9.57 11.78 20.81
CA ALA A 56 8.57 12.68 21.35
C ALA A 56 8.51 13.99 20.55
N ALA A 57 9.68 14.56 20.21
CA ALA A 57 9.77 15.74 19.36
C ALA A 57 9.19 15.50 17.95
N LYS A 58 9.52 14.39 17.30
CA LYS A 58 8.99 14.01 15.98
C LYS A 58 7.48 13.75 15.99
N CYS A 59 6.98 13.14 17.06
CA CYS A 59 5.56 12.87 17.25
C CYS A 59 4.79 14.12 17.72
N GLY A 60 5.46 15.22 18.10
CA GLY A 60 4.82 16.43 18.61
C GLY A 60 4.17 16.26 19.99
N VAL A 61 4.71 15.37 20.84
CA VAL A 61 4.19 15.07 22.18
C VAL A 61 5.26 15.19 23.25
N HIS A 62 4.86 15.25 24.52
CA HIS A 62 5.81 15.20 25.63
C HIS A 62 6.34 13.76 25.84
N PRO A 63 7.62 13.53 26.23
CA PRO A 63 8.17 12.19 26.45
C PRO A 63 7.35 11.32 27.42
N SER A 64 6.75 11.93 28.45
CA SER A 64 5.86 11.22 29.37
C SER A 64 4.63 10.63 28.69
N SER A 65 4.15 11.23 27.61
CA SER A 65 3.01 10.71 26.84
C SER A 65 3.36 9.40 26.14
N LEU A 66 4.59 9.23 25.65
CA LEU A 66 5.06 7.97 25.06
C LEU A 66 5.18 6.86 26.12
N VAL A 67 5.63 7.20 27.33
CA VAL A 67 5.67 6.27 28.47
C VAL A 67 4.26 5.82 28.85
N ARG A 68 3.32 6.76 29.04
CA ARG A 68 1.93 6.44 29.38
C ARG A 68 1.24 5.64 28.28
N PHE A 69 1.47 5.98 27.01
CA PHE A 69 0.95 5.21 25.87
C PHE A 69 1.43 3.75 25.92
N SER A 70 2.73 3.53 26.20
CA SER A 70 3.29 2.19 26.34
C SER A 70 2.63 1.42 27.49
N GLN A 71 2.37 2.10 28.61
CA GLN A 71 1.65 1.53 29.76
C GLN A 71 0.19 1.21 29.48
N THR A 72 -0.50 2.02 28.69
CA THR A 72 -1.87 1.74 28.22
C THR A 72 -1.92 0.46 27.38
N LEU A 73 -0.87 0.16 26.61
CA LEU A 73 -0.73 -1.10 25.87
C LEU A 73 -0.24 -2.28 26.74
N GLY A 74 -0.10 -2.10 28.05
CA GLY A 74 0.29 -3.14 29.00
C GLY A 74 1.79 -3.28 29.24
N TYR A 75 2.64 -2.48 28.60
CA TYR A 75 4.09 -2.49 28.85
C TYR A 75 4.45 -1.76 30.15
N SER A 76 5.50 -2.18 30.84
CA SER A 76 6.01 -1.52 32.05
C SER A 76 6.53 -0.10 31.78
N GLY A 77 6.92 0.18 30.53
CA GLY A 77 7.29 1.50 30.06
C GLY A 77 7.82 1.47 28.62
N PHE A 78 8.25 2.65 28.14
CA PHE A 78 8.68 2.83 26.74
C PHE A 78 9.83 1.89 26.35
N LYS A 79 10.81 1.65 27.23
CA LYS A 79 11.95 0.76 26.92
C LYS A 79 11.52 -0.69 26.61
N GLN A 80 10.53 -1.21 27.34
CA GLN A 80 10.04 -2.58 27.10
C GLN A 80 9.29 -2.68 25.77
N LEU A 81 8.53 -1.64 25.41
CA LEU A 81 7.90 -1.58 24.10
C LEU A 81 8.98 -1.45 23.01
N GLN A 82 9.94 -0.52 23.17
CA GLN A 82 11.03 -0.26 22.23
C GLN A 82 11.86 -1.51 21.93
N SER A 83 12.09 -2.39 22.91
CA SER A 83 12.84 -3.63 22.68
C SER A 83 12.20 -4.54 21.63
N VAL A 84 10.87 -4.55 21.50
CA VAL A 84 10.19 -5.35 20.48
C VAL A 84 10.48 -4.82 19.07
N PHE A 85 10.55 -3.50 18.90
CA PHE A 85 10.94 -2.86 17.65
C PHE A 85 12.42 -3.10 17.32
N GLN A 86 13.30 -3.10 18.34
CA GLN A 86 14.71 -3.43 18.19
C GLN A 86 14.91 -4.88 17.75
N THR A 87 14.16 -5.82 18.33
CA THR A 87 14.19 -7.23 17.89
C THR A 87 13.79 -7.37 16.43
N ARG A 88 12.68 -6.73 16.01
CA ARG A 88 12.24 -6.73 14.61
C ARG A 88 13.30 -6.17 13.67
N LEU A 89 13.94 -5.06 14.05
CA LEU A 89 15.00 -4.46 13.24
C LEU A 89 16.22 -5.38 13.10
N ALA A 90 16.63 -6.05 14.18
CA ALA A 90 17.77 -6.98 14.17
C ALA A 90 17.51 -8.21 13.29
N THR A 91 16.26 -8.67 13.21
CA THR A 91 15.88 -9.84 12.41
C THR A 91 15.57 -9.52 10.95
N ALA A 92 15.10 -8.31 10.64
CA ALA A 92 14.62 -7.96 9.30
C ALA A 92 15.73 -7.61 8.31
N ALA A 93 16.88 -7.06 8.75
CA ALA A 93 17.90 -6.61 7.79
C ALA A 93 19.33 -6.44 8.36
N PRO A 94 20.17 -7.51 8.41
CA PRO A 94 21.59 -7.38 8.67
C PRO A 94 22.30 -6.51 7.59
N GLY A 95 22.98 -5.43 7.99
CA GLY A 95 23.79 -4.59 7.09
C GLY A 95 23.03 -3.60 6.19
N PHE A 96 21.73 -3.38 6.42
CA PHE A 96 20.95 -2.33 5.74
C PHE A 96 21.24 -0.93 6.29
N HIS A 97 21.38 -0.81 7.61
CA HIS A 97 21.76 0.44 8.26
C HIS A 97 23.17 0.88 7.84
N GLU A 98 24.14 -0.03 7.72
CA GLU A 98 25.47 0.30 7.24
C GLU A 98 25.44 0.85 5.81
N ARG A 99 24.55 0.35 4.96
CA ARG A 99 24.37 0.84 3.58
C ARG A 99 23.66 2.18 3.50
N ILE A 100 22.55 2.37 4.23
CA ILE A 100 21.85 3.68 4.25
C ILE A 100 22.66 4.73 5.00
N SER A 101 23.26 4.41 6.14
CA SER A 101 24.12 5.34 6.87
C SER A 101 25.41 5.64 6.11
N ALA A 102 25.99 4.67 5.37
CA ALA A 102 27.10 4.96 4.46
C ALA A 102 26.65 5.86 3.31
N LEU A 103 25.48 5.63 2.73
CA LEU A 103 24.92 6.46 1.67
C LEU A 103 24.61 7.87 2.18
N ASP A 104 23.97 8.02 3.33
CA ASP A 104 23.72 9.29 4.01
C ASP A 104 25.02 10.00 4.37
N ALA A 105 26.04 9.29 4.89
CA ALA A 105 27.34 9.88 5.23
C ALA A 105 28.18 10.25 3.99
N GLU A 106 28.04 9.53 2.88
CA GLU A 106 28.70 9.81 1.60
C GLU A 106 28.01 10.96 0.85
N LEU A 107 26.68 11.09 1.00
CA LEU A 107 25.89 12.18 0.43
C LEU A 107 25.97 13.46 1.27
N SER A 108 26.03 13.35 2.60
CA SER A 108 26.19 14.47 3.55
C SER A 108 27.56 15.15 3.41
N ARG A 109 28.59 14.40 2.99
CA ARG A 109 29.91 14.96 2.65
C ARG A 109 29.89 15.89 1.42
N ASN A 110 28.78 15.91 0.66
CA ASN A 110 28.63 16.68 -0.58
C ASN A 110 27.48 17.70 -0.55
N VAL A 111 27.04 18.14 0.64
CA VAL A 111 26.00 19.19 0.77
C VAL A 111 26.60 20.54 0.36
N LYS A 112 26.46 20.85 -0.92
CA LYS A 112 26.29 22.24 -1.36
C LYS A 112 24.78 22.49 -1.45
N ASP A 113 24.31 23.49 -0.71
CA ASP A 113 22.92 23.96 -0.66
C ASP A 113 22.37 24.34 -2.05
N GLY A 114 21.71 23.40 -2.74
CA GLY A 114 21.13 23.64 -4.06
C GLY A 114 20.23 22.50 -4.55
N ASN A 115 19.63 22.68 -5.74
CA ASN A 115 18.61 21.77 -6.30
C ASN A 115 19.02 20.28 -6.35
N MET A 116 20.32 19.99 -6.48
CA MET A 116 20.86 18.63 -6.47
C MET A 116 20.69 17.94 -5.12
N GLY A 117 20.67 18.69 -4.01
CA GLY A 117 20.38 18.16 -2.68
C GLY A 117 18.97 17.58 -2.59
N PHE A 118 17.97 18.25 -3.18
CA PHE A 118 16.59 17.74 -3.21
C PHE A 118 16.47 16.44 -4.01
N LEU A 119 17.13 16.35 -5.16
CA LEU A 119 17.14 15.10 -5.94
C LEU A 119 17.79 13.95 -5.17
N LYS A 120 18.91 14.21 -4.49
CA LYS A 120 19.59 13.20 -3.68
C LYS A 120 18.72 12.72 -2.52
N ASP A 121 18.12 13.63 -1.75
CA ASP A 121 17.22 13.28 -0.65
C ASP A 121 16.02 12.45 -1.15
N LEU A 122 15.41 12.84 -2.27
CA LEU A 122 14.32 12.08 -2.89
C LEU A 122 14.77 10.65 -3.27
N VAL A 123 15.91 10.49 -3.94
CA VAL A 123 16.42 9.17 -4.37
C VAL A 123 16.69 8.26 -3.17
N VAL A 124 17.35 8.76 -2.12
CA VAL A 124 17.64 7.95 -0.92
C VAL A 124 16.35 7.48 -0.26
N ARG A 125 15.37 8.38 -0.12
CA ARG A 125 14.05 8.04 0.44
C ARG A 125 13.32 7.01 -0.42
N ASP A 126 13.37 7.15 -1.74
CA ASP A 126 12.75 6.19 -2.66
C ASP A 126 13.39 4.81 -2.56
N MET A 127 14.72 4.74 -2.46
CA MET A 127 15.43 3.48 -2.23
C MET A 127 15.00 2.83 -0.91
N ALA A 128 14.89 3.60 0.17
CA ALA A 128 14.44 3.09 1.46
C ALA A 128 12.98 2.60 1.40
N ALA A 129 12.09 3.34 0.74
CA ALA A 129 10.68 2.97 0.59
C ALA A 129 10.51 1.71 -0.27
N LEU A 130 11.25 1.61 -1.38
CA LEU A 130 11.25 0.42 -2.25
C LEU A 130 11.79 -0.81 -1.51
N GLN A 131 12.86 -0.66 -0.73
CA GLN A 131 13.37 -1.75 0.09
C GLN A 131 12.34 -2.16 1.16
N GLY A 132 11.63 -1.19 1.76
CA GLY A 132 10.57 -1.47 2.72
C GLY A 132 9.43 -2.32 2.17
N LEU A 133 9.17 -2.29 0.85
CA LEU A 133 8.19 -3.19 0.22
C LEU A 133 8.60 -4.66 0.33
N LEU A 134 9.91 -4.96 0.27
CA LEU A 134 10.41 -6.33 0.40
C LEU A 134 10.21 -6.89 1.81
N ASP A 135 10.09 -6.01 2.81
CA ASP A 135 9.83 -6.40 4.19
C ASP A 135 8.33 -6.51 4.49
N SER A 136 7.48 -5.71 3.83
CA SER A 136 6.04 -5.61 4.13
C SER A 136 5.15 -6.46 3.23
N VAL A 137 5.63 -6.86 2.06
CA VAL A 137 4.86 -7.60 1.06
C VAL A 137 5.31 -9.07 1.02
N SER A 138 4.40 -9.99 1.34
CA SER A 138 4.67 -11.43 1.28
C SER A 138 4.29 -12.05 -0.07
N GLU A 139 4.90 -13.20 -0.37
CA GLU A 139 4.60 -14.03 -1.55
C GLU A 139 3.10 -14.41 -1.62
N ASP A 140 2.53 -14.84 -0.49
CA ASP A 140 1.12 -15.22 -0.39
C ASP A 140 0.19 -14.05 -0.69
N LEU A 141 0.52 -12.86 -0.16
CA LEU A 141 -0.27 -11.65 -0.38
C LEU A 141 -0.27 -11.23 -1.86
N LEU A 142 0.89 -11.28 -2.52
CA LEU A 142 1.01 -11.01 -3.96
C LEU A 142 0.26 -12.07 -4.79
N THR A 143 0.40 -13.34 -4.41
CA THR A 143 -0.23 -14.47 -5.09
C THR A 143 -1.75 -14.36 -5.04
N ASP A 144 -2.31 -14.06 -3.87
CA ASP A 144 -3.76 -13.94 -3.70
C ASP A 144 -4.32 -12.68 -4.37
N ALA A 145 -3.57 -11.58 -4.37
CA ALA A 145 -3.94 -10.39 -5.14
C ALA A 145 -3.96 -10.69 -6.64
N ALA A 146 -2.91 -11.33 -7.18
CA ALA A 146 -2.84 -11.70 -8.59
C ALA A 146 -3.97 -12.67 -8.98
N LYS A 147 -4.33 -13.64 -8.12
CA LYS A 147 -5.48 -14.52 -8.33
C LYS A 147 -6.78 -13.74 -8.43
N LEU A 148 -7.05 -12.83 -7.49
CA LEU A 148 -8.26 -11.98 -7.52
C LEU A 148 -8.31 -11.13 -8.80
N LEU A 149 -7.20 -10.52 -9.19
CA LEU A 149 -7.11 -9.73 -10.42
C LEU A 149 -7.24 -10.61 -11.69
N THR A 150 -6.97 -11.90 -11.58
CA THR A 150 -7.11 -12.88 -12.67
C THR A 150 -8.52 -13.48 -12.76
N THR A 151 -9.22 -13.69 -11.65
CA THR A 151 -10.56 -14.32 -11.65
C THR A 151 -11.70 -13.31 -11.55
N GLY A 152 -11.44 -12.09 -11.09
CA GLY A 152 -12.42 -11.02 -10.95
C GLY A 152 -13.07 -10.65 -12.28
N HIS A 153 -14.40 -10.61 -12.30
CA HIS A 153 -15.22 -10.33 -13.47
C HIS A 153 -15.04 -8.87 -13.94
N THR A 154 -15.19 -7.91 -13.03
CA THR A 154 -14.84 -6.49 -13.24
C THR A 154 -13.87 -6.06 -12.15
N ILE A 155 -12.80 -5.36 -12.54
CA ILE A 155 -11.86 -4.74 -11.60
C ILE A 155 -12.18 -3.26 -11.53
N TYR A 156 -12.71 -2.81 -10.40
CA TYR A 156 -12.91 -1.40 -10.10
C TYR A 156 -11.66 -0.83 -9.42
N ILE A 157 -11.29 0.39 -9.77
CA ILE A 157 -10.16 1.09 -9.15
C ILE A 157 -10.65 2.42 -8.62
N ALA A 158 -10.51 2.63 -7.31
CA ALA A 158 -10.77 3.90 -6.66
C ALA A 158 -9.47 4.47 -6.11
N GLY A 159 -8.96 5.52 -6.76
CA GLY A 159 -7.80 6.26 -6.28
C GLY A 159 -7.89 7.70 -6.74
N GLN A 160 -8.11 8.60 -5.81
CA GLN A 160 -8.41 10.01 -6.07
C GLN A 160 -7.30 10.93 -5.54
N LEU A 161 -7.36 12.20 -5.93
CA LEU A 161 -6.39 13.22 -5.53
C LEU A 161 -4.96 12.74 -5.85
N ARG A 162 -4.09 12.68 -4.84
CA ARG A 162 -2.70 12.22 -4.93
C ARG A 162 -2.57 10.77 -5.41
N SER A 163 -3.58 9.92 -5.20
CA SER A 163 -3.57 8.52 -5.64
C SER A 163 -3.97 8.34 -7.11
N ALA A 164 -4.49 9.38 -7.77
CA ALA A 164 -5.00 9.28 -9.15
C ALA A 164 -3.94 8.79 -10.17
N PRO A 165 -2.67 9.23 -10.12
CA PRO A 165 -1.64 8.70 -11.00
C PRO A 165 -1.38 7.19 -10.83
N ILE A 166 -1.42 6.70 -9.59
CA ILE A 166 -1.24 5.27 -9.28
C ILE A 166 -2.41 4.46 -9.84
N ALA A 167 -3.64 4.92 -9.61
CA ALA A 167 -4.85 4.29 -10.14
C ALA A 167 -4.86 4.26 -11.68
N SER A 168 -4.44 5.35 -12.32
CA SER A 168 -4.36 5.44 -13.78
C SER A 168 -3.32 4.48 -14.37
N LEU A 169 -2.14 4.36 -13.75
CA LEU A 169 -1.11 3.41 -14.15
C LEU A 169 -1.61 1.97 -14.04
N LEU A 170 -2.21 1.61 -12.90
CA LEU A 170 -2.73 0.25 -12.71
C LEU A 170 -3.86 -0.07 -13.68
N ARG A 171 -4.77 0.87 -13.92
CA ARG A 171 -5.81 0.76 -14.95
C ARG A 171 -5.22 0.48 -16.32
N TYR A 172 -4.20 1.24 -16.72
CA TYR A 172 -3.50 1.02 -17.99
C TYR A 172 -2.94 -0.39 -18.07
N LEU A 173 -2.15 -0.82 -17.08
CA LEU A 173 -1.48 -2.13 -17.09
C LEU A 173 -2.47 -3.30 -17.15
N LEU A 174 -3.54 -3.25 -16.35
CA LEU A 174 -4.57 -4.29 -16.34
C LEU A 174 -5.40 -4.28 -17.65
N THR A 175 -5.64 -3.12 -18.24
CA THR A 175 -6.29 -3.02 -19.56
C THR A 175 -5.44 -3.65 -20.65
N MET A 176 -4.11 -3.47 -20.60
CA MET A 176 -3.17 -4.12 -21.53
C MET A 176 -3.11 -5.64 -21.37
N LEU A 177 -3.56 -6.16 -20.23
CA LEU A 177 -3.77 -7.59 -19.97
C LEU A 177 -5.18 -8.05 -20.32
N HIS A 178 -5.96 -7.23 -21.04
CA HIS A 178 -7.35 -7.49 -21.42
C HIS A 178 -8.28 -7.78 -20.24
N ARG A 179 -7.97 -7.23 -19.07
CA ARG A 179 -8.90 -7.23 -17.94
C ARG A 179 -10.00 -6.21 -18.17
N ARG A 180 -11.21 -6.51 -17.69
CA ARG A 180 -12.31 -5.56 -17.64
C ARG A 180 -12.09 -4.64 -16.44
N VAL A 181 -11.63 -3.42 -16.70
CA VAL A 181 -11.27 -2.43 -15.66
C VAL A 181 -12.17 -1.21 -15.75
N VAL A 182 -12.68 -0.75 -14.61
CA VAL A 182 -13.45 0.49 -14.45
C VAL A 182 -12.74 1.38 -13.45
N LEU A 183 -12.36 2.59 -13.87
CA LEU A 183 -11.83 3.60 -12.96
C LEU A 183 -12.99 4.43 -12.42
N LEU A 184 -13.11 4.49 -11.09
CA LEU A 184 -14.11 5.29 -10.40
C LEU A 184 -13.60 6.73 -10.31
N ASP A 185 -13.94 7.51 -11.32
CA ASP A 185 -13.66 8.94 -11.40
C ASP A 185 -14.59 9.72 -10.44
N PRO A 186 -14.07 10.59 -9.56
CA PRO A 186 -14.91 11.50 -8.77
C PRO A 186 -15.75 12.46 -9.62
N ALA A 187 -15.40 12.67 -10.89
CA ALA A 187 -16.11 13.58 -11.77
C ALA A 187 -17.60 13.23 -11.89
N GLY A 188 -18.46 14.21 -11.60
CA GLY A 188 -19.91 14.05 -11.70
C GLY A 188 -20.57 13.34 -10.51
N GLY A 189 -19.80 12.95 -9.47
CA GLY A 189 -20.36 12.41 -8.22
C GLY A 189 -21.02 11.04 -8.33
N LEU A 190 -20.70 10.28 -9.38
CA LEU A 190 -21.30 8.95 -9.64
C LEU A 190 -20.47 7.79 -9.09
N ALA A 191 -19.26 8.04 -8.58
CA ALA A 191 -18.33 6.99 -8.17
C ALA A 191 -18.91 6.07 -7.08
N GLU A 192 -19.58 6.64 -6.07
CA GLU A 192 -20.26 5.86 -5.03
C GLU A 192 -21.43 5.05 -5.58
N GLU A 193 -22.26 5.64 -6.44
CA GLU A 193 -23.39 4.93 -7.06
C GLU A 193 -22.92 3.80 -7.98
N MET A 194 -21.83 3.99 -8.70
CA MET A 194 -21.17 2.91 -9.45
C MET A 194 -20.64 1.82 -8.51
N ALA A 195 -20.12 2.18 -7.33
CA ALA A 195 -19.69 1.21 -6.34
C ALA A 195 -20.83 0.34 -5.80
N ARG A 196 -22.06 0.87 -5.71
CA ARG A 196 -23.26 0.08 -5.35
C ARG A 196 -23.63 -0.99 -6.38
N THR A 197 -23.10 -0.91 -7.60
CA THR A 197 -23.36 -1.91 -8.65
C THR A 197 -22.40 -3.10 -8.61
N MET A 198 -21.37 -3.06 -7.74
CA MET A 198 -20.41 -4.15 -7.59
C MET A 198 -21.05 -5.37 -6.92
N GLY A 199 -20.58 -6.56 -7.28
CA GLY A 199 -20.95 -7.81 -6.60
C GLY A 199 -19.75 -8.64 -6.16
N GLU A 200 -20.02 -9.82 -5.62
CA GLU A 200 -19.02 -10.76 -5.08
C GLU A 200 -18.02 -11.29 -6.12
N ARG A 201 -18.36 -11.20 -7.41
CA ARG A 201 -17.50 -11.62 -8.53
C ARG A 201 -16.58 -10.51 -9.01
N ASP A 202 -16.83 -9.26 -8.61
CA ASP A 202 -15.99 -8.13 -8.95
C ASP A 202 -14.87 -7.96 -7.92
N VAL A 203 -13.93 -7.05 -8.17
CA VAL A 203 -12.85 -6.72 -7.24
C VAL A 203 -12.72 -5.20 -7.20
N LEU A 204 -12.62 -4.63 -6.00
CA LEU A 204 -12.26 -3.22 -5.83
C LEU A 204 -10.78 -3.12 -5.43
N ILE A 205 -10.04 -2.26 -6.10
CA ILE A 205 -8.73 -1.79 -5.67
C ILE A 205 -8.89 -0.37 -5.13
N ALA A 206 -8.75 -0.20 -3.82
CA ALA A 206 -8.90 1.09 -3.15
C ALA A 206 -7.52 1.64 -2.75
N ILE A 207 -7.18 2.83 -3.25
CA ILE A 207 -5.85 3.44 -3.11
C ILE A 207 -5.99 4.79 -2.44
N ALA A 208 -5.58 4.88 -1.18
CA ALA A 208 -5.57 6.15 -0.47
C ALA A 208 -4.48 6.19 0.59
N PHE A 209 -3.77 7.30 0.63
CA PHE A 209 -2.73 7.61 1.60
C PHE A 209 -3.22 8.71 2.55
N ARG A 210 -2.45 8.99 3.60
CA ARG A 210 -2.74 9.97 4.64
C ARG A 210 -3.32 11.27 4.10
N HIS A 211 -4.28 11.83 4.84
CA HIS A 211 -5.32 12.74 4.32
C HIS A 211 -6.27 12.03 3.35
N TYR A 212 -6.74 10.86 3.79
CA TYR A 212 -7.58 9.94 3.04
C TYR A 212 -8.76 10.67 2.38
N ALA A 213 -8.90 10.46 1.07
CA ALA A 213 -10.05 10.93 0.33
C ALA A 213 -11.30 10.25 0.88
N LYS A 214 -12.22 11.03 1.47
CA LYS A 214 -13.43 10.52 2.13
C LYS A 214 -14.26 9.64 1.18
N GLU A 215 -14.40 10.05 -0.07
CA GLU A 215 -15.15 9.30 -1.07
C GLU A 215 -14.55 7.91 -1.35
N VAL A 216 -13.21 7.76 -1.36
CA VAL A 216 -12.56 6.45 -1.53
C VAL A 216 -12.81 5.54 -0.31
N VAL A 217 -12.85 6.12 0.89
CA VAL A 217 -13.23 5.38 2.12
C VAL A 217 -14.67 4.89 2.00
N THR A 218 -15.61 5.77 1.65
CA THR A 218 -17.02 5.43 1.46
C THR A 218 -17.23 4.37 0.37
N ILE A 219 -16.55 4.49 -0.77
CA ILE A 219 -16.59 3.48 -1.85
C ILE A 219 -16.13 2.11 -1.32
N SER A 220 -15.07 2.09 -0.51
CA SER A 220 -14.53 0.85 0.06
C SER A 220 -15.54 0.21 1.02
N GLU A 221 -16.15 1.00 1.90
CA GLU A 221 -17.20 0.54 2.81
C GLU A 221 -18.42 0.00 2.06
N VAL A 222 -18.85 0.70 1.00
CA VAL A 222 -19.95 0.24 0.13
C VAL A 222 -19.61 -1.10 -0.52
N ALA A 223 -18.43 -1.25 -1.11
CA ALA A 223 -18.01 -2.49 -1.77
C ALA A 223 -17.97 -3.67 -0.78
N ILE A 224 -17.41 -3.47 0.42
CA ILE A 224 -17.36 -4.48 1.48
C ILE A 224 -18.77 -4.91 1.89
N ASN A 225 -19.69 -3.96 2.08
CA ASN A 225 -21.08 -4.25 2.45
C ASN A 225 -21.85 -5.03 1.36
N HIS A 226 -21.40 -5.00 0.10
CA HIS A 226 -21.96 -5.79 -1.01
C HIS A 226 -21.21 -7.12 -1.24
N GLY A 227 -20.28 -7.48 -0.36
CA GLY A 227 -19.49 -8.71 -0.48
C GLY A 227 -18.40 -8.65 -1.56
N THR A 228 -18.13 -7.47 -2.13
CA THR A 228 -17.06 -7.31 -3.12
C THR A 228 -15.70 -7.37 -2.42
N PRO A 229 -14.78 -8.27 -2.82
CA PRO A 229 -13.43 -8.31 -2.27
C PRO A 229 -12.67 -7.01 -2.56
N VAL A 230 -12.13 -6.39 -1.50
CA VAL A 230 -11.35 -5.16 -1.58
C VAL A 230 -9.86 -5.42 -1.38
N ILE A 231 -9.05 -4.96 -2.33
CA ILE A 231 -7.59 -4.87 -2.24
C ILE A 231 -7.25 -3.42 -1.88
N THR A 232 -6.75 -3.19 -0.67
CA THR A 232 -6.41 -1.85 -0.18
C THR A 232 -4.91 -1.59 -0.35
N ILE A 233 -4.55 -0.42 -0.89
CA ILE A 233 -3.19 0.12 -0.93
C ILE A 233 -3.17 1.43 -0.15
N THR A 234 -2.43 1.49 0.95
CA THR A 234 -2.47 2.63 1.89
C THR A 234 -1.16 2.80 2.65
N ASP A 235 -1.05 3.82 3.50
CA ASP A 235 0.17 4.13 4.27
C ASP A 235 0.28 3.40 5.61
N SER A 236 -0.81 2.84 6.15
CA SER A 236 -0.82 2.29 7.50
C SER A 236 -1.91 1.22 7.69
N PRO A 237 -1.70 0.21 8.54
CA PRO A 237 -2.76 -0.69 8.99
C PRO A 237 -3.86 0.02 9.81
N LEU A 238 -3.60 1.25 10.26
CA LEU A 238 -4.58 2.10 10.97
C LEU A 238 -5.38 3.00 10.01
N SER A 239 -5.18 2.84 8.70
CA SER A 239 -5.95 3.54 7.68
C SER A 239 -7.44 3.17 7.79
N PRO A 240 -8.36 4.12 7.57
CA PRO A 240 -9.78 3.79 7.51
C PRO A 240 -10.12 2.79 6.40
N LEU A 241 -9.27 2.67 5.36
CA LEU A 241 -9.44 1.68 4.29
C LEU A 241 -8.92 0.28 4.66
N ALA A 242 -8.16 0.15 5.75
CA ALA A 242 -7.61 -1.14 6.17
C ALA A 242 -8.69 -2.02 6.83
N LYS A 243 -9.73 -1.39 7.38
CA LYS A 243 -10.83 -2.09 8.03
C LYS A 243 -11.56 -2.97 7.01
N ASP A 244 -11.70 -4.25 7.34
CA ASP A 244 -12.43 -5.27 6.56
C ASP A 244 -11.92 -5.46 5.10
N ALA A 245 -10.73 -4.93 4.79
CA ALA A 245 -10.08 -5.19 3.51
C ALA A 245 -9.69 -6.67 3.39
N LYS A 246 -9.92 -7.26 2.21
CA LYS A 246 -9.55 -8.66 1.96
C LYS A 246 -8.03 -8.83 1.88
N LEU A 247 -7.36 -7.91 1.20
CA LEU A 247 -5.90 -7.85 1.10
C LEU A 247 -5.45 -6.42 1.36
N LEU A 248 -4.41 -6.26 2.18
CA LEU A 248 -3.91 -4.96 2.60
C LEU A 248 -2.42 -4.84 2.27
N PHE A 249 -2.09 -3.87 1.41
CA PHE A 249 -0.72 -3.47 1.13
C PHE A 249 -0.43 -2.13 1.81
N THR A 250 0.60 -2.12 2.65
CA THR A 250 1.05 -0.91 3.36
C THR A 250 2.34 -0.39 2.77
N VAL A 251 2.31 0.88 2.35
CA VAL A 251 3.45 1.64 1.83
C VAL A 251 3.60 2.90 2.68
N PRO A 252 4.36 2.83 3.79
CA PRO A 252 4.47 3.94 4.75
C PRO A 252 4.90 5.25 4.09
N GLU A 253 4.24 6.35 4.46
CA GLU A 253 4.64 7.71 4.06
C GLU A 253 5.27 8.44 5.25
N ASP A 254 6.39 9.13 5.00
CA ASP A 254 7.08 9.98 5.98
C ASP A 254 6.34 11.32 6.14
N GLU A 255 6.03 11.72 7.38
CA GLU A 255 5.16 12.87 7.67
C GLU A 255 5.80 14.24 7.38
N TYR A 256 7.13 14.34 7.44
CA TYR A 256 7.85 15.61 7.52
C TYR A 256 8.80 15.90 6.35
N SER A 257 8.81 15.07 5.31
CA SER A 257 9.57 15.38 4.09
C SER A 257 8.69 16.00 3.02
N PHE A 258 9.21 17.03 2.36
CA PHE A 258 8.63 17.65 1.17
C PHE A 258 8.38 16.61 0.05
N SER A 259 9.09 15.49 0.10
CA SER A 259 8.93 14.36 -0.80
C SER A 259 7.94 13.33 -0.22
N ARG A 260 6.67 13.44 -0.60
CA ARG A 260 5.76 12.29 -0.61
C ARG A 260 5.91 11.62 -1.98
N SER A 261 6.91 10.77 -2.16
CA SER A 261 7.17 10.15 -3.47
C SER A 261 6.09 9.13 -3.86
N LEU A 262 5.98 8.83 -5.16
CA LEU A 262 5.11 7.78 -5.70
C LEU A 262 5.90 6.54 -6.17
N ALA A 263 7.24 6.52 -6.01
CA ALA A 263 8.08 5.43 -6.51
C ALA A 263 7.67 4.06 -5.95
N ALA A 264 7.54 3.93 -4.63
CA ALA A 264 7.15 2.66 -4.00
C ALA A 264 5.70 2.24 -4.35
N PRO A 265 4.67 3.12 -4.25
CA PRO A 265 3.33 2.77 -4.69
C PRO A 265 3.24 2.38 -6.18
N MET A 266 3.99 3.06 -7.06
CA MET A 266 4.04 2.73 -8.49
C MET A 266 4.70 1.37 -8.72
N CYS A 267 5.83 1.10 -8.05
CA CYS A 267 6.49 -0.20 -8.11
C CYS A 267 5.57 -1.34 -7.67
N LEU A 268 4.84 -1.15 -6.57
CA LEU A 268 3.88 -2.13 -6.08
C LEU A 268 2.78 -2.44 -7.10
N VAL A 269 2.13 -1.43 -7.68
CA VAL A 269 1.05 -1.69 -8.67
C VAL A 269 1.59 -2.29 -9.98
N GLN A 270 2.83 -1.98 -10.36
CA GLN A 270 3.51 -2.65 -11.46
C GLN A 270 3.80 -4.12 -11.15
N CYS A 271 4.24 -4.43 -9.92
CA CYS A 271 4.43 -5.79 -9.44
C CYS A 271 3.10 -6.58 -9.47
N LEU A 272 2.01 -6.00 -8.95
CA LEU A 272 0.68 -6.62 -8.99
C LEU A 272 0.23 -6.93 -10.43
N ALA A 273 0.43 -5.99 -11.36
CA ALA A 273 0.11 -6.24 -12.77
C ALA A 273 1.01 -7.32 -13.38
N THR A 274 2.29 -7.37 -13.02
CA THR A 274 3.26 -8.36 -13.52
C THR A 274 2.93 -9.77 -13.00
N ALA A 275 2.60 -9.90 -11.71
CA ALA A 275 2.15 -11.16 -11.11
C ALA A 275 0.83 -11.63 -11.75
N THR A 276 -0.11 -10.71 -11.98
CA THR A 276 -1.35 -11.00 -12.71
C THR A 276 -1.06 -11.48 -14.14
N ALA A 277 -0.09 -10.85 -14.83
CA ALA A 277 0.33 -11.25 -16.17
C ALA A 277 0.93 -12.67 -16.19
N ALA A 278 1.69 -13.05 -15.17
CA ALA A 278 2.28 -14.39 -15.04
C ALA A 278 1.19 -15.47 -14.97
N LEU A 279 0.12 -15.24 -14.18
CA LEU A 279 -1.01 -16.17 -14.10
C LEU A 279 -1.82 -16.27 -15.40
N LEU A 280 -1.95 -15.16 -16.14
CA LEU A 280 -2.64 -15.13 -17.43
C LEU A 280 -1.82 -15.73 -18.59
N GLN A 281 -0.51 -15.84 -18.43
CA GLN A 281 0.43 -16.27 -19.47
C GLN A 281 1.27 -17.48 -19.00
N PRO A 282 0.65 -18.61 -18.61
CA PRO A 282 1.37 -19.74 -17.99
C PRO A 282 2.47 -20.32 -18.91
N ASN A 283 2.31 -20.19 -20.23
CA ASN A 283 3.27 -20.68 -21.22
C ASN A 283 4.48 -19.77 -21.45
N ARG A 284 4.54 -18.59 -20.82
CA ARG A 284 5.68 -17.65 -20.94
C ARG A 284 6.69 -17.75 -19.79
N GLY A 285 6.47 -18.66 -18.84
CA GLY A 285 7.40 -18.91 -17.72
C GLY A 285 7.76 -17.63 -16.95
N ASP A 286 9.03 -17.49 -16.59
CA ASP A 286 9.58 -16.39 -15.76
C ASP A 286 9.58 -15.00 -16.43
N ARG A 287 9.02 -14.84 -17.63
CA ARG A 287 9.02 -13.57 -18.37
C ARG A 287 7.60 -13.17 -18.78
N PRO A 288 6.73 -12.86 -17.82
CA PRO A 288 5.44 -12.26 -18.13
C PRO A 288 5.64 -10.97 -18.91
N ARG A 289 4.82 -10.74 -19.94
CA ARG A 289 4.91 -9.53 -20.77
C ARG A 289 3.57 -8.82 -20.79
N ILE A 290 3.59 -7.56 -20.39
CA ILE A 290 2.49 -6.61 -20.57
C ILE A 290 2.82 -5.83 -21.85
N PRO A 291 2.15 -6.08 -22.98
CA PRO A 291 2.43 -5.34 -24.21
C PRO A 291 2.07 -3.87 -24.02
N SER A 292 2.70 -2.98 -24.78
CA SER A 292 2.25 -1.58 -24.89
C SER A 292 1.16 -1.42 -25.94
N VAL A 293 0.35 -0.36 -25.86
CA VAL A 293 -0.72 -0.10 -26.85
C VAL A 293 -0.13 -0.02 -28.27
N THR A 294 1.04 0.61 -28.40
CA THR A 294 1.73 0.76 -29.68
C THR A 294 2.27 -0.56 -30.22
N GLU A 295 2.68 -1.49 -29.35
CA GLU A 295 3.04 -2.85 -29.75
C GLU A 295 1.82 -3.65 -30.21
N ILE A 296 0.70 -3.61 -29.48
CA ILE A 296 -0.55 -4.28 -29.90
C ILE A 296 -1.00 -3.75 -31.26
N ALA A 297 -0.96 -2.42 -31.46
CA ALA A 297 -1.31 -1.81 -32.73
C ALA A 297 -0.43 -2.34 -33.88
N ARG A 298 0.89 -2.42 -33.69
CA ARG A 298 1.81 -2.98 -34.70
C ARG A 298 1.51 -4.44 -35.01
N ASP A 299 1.31 -5.27 -33.99
CA ASP A 299 1.02 -6.71 -34.18
C ASP A 299 -0.34 -6.94 -34.86
N SER A 300 -1.33 -6.08 -34.57
CA SER A 300 -2.66 -6.14 -35.21
C SER A 300 -2.63 -5.68 -36.68
N THR A 301 -1.80 -4.70 -37.03
CA THR A 301 -1.63 -4.24 -38.42
C THR A 301 -0.96 -5.27 -39.34
N ALA A 302 -0.28 -6.29 -38.79
CA ALA A 302 0.26 -7.41 -39.54
C ALA A 302 -0.82 -8.45 -39.95
N ARG A 303 -2.05 -8.36 -39.42
CA ARG A 303 -3.17 -9.31 -39.66
C ARG A 303 -4.40 -8.67 -40.31
N LEU A 304 -4.23 -7.85 -41.35
CA LEU A 304 -5.38 -7.44 -42.17
C LEU A 304 -5.41 -8.17 -43.53
N PRO A 305 -6.04 -9.36 -43.66
CA PRO A 305 -6.64 -9.74 -44.92
C PRO A 305 -7.91 -8.90 -45.12
N ARG A 306 -8.00 -8.22 -46.27
CA ARG A 306 -9.19 -7.48 -46.71
C ARG A 306 -10.43 -8.39 -46.68
N PRO A 307 -11.62 -7.87 -46.32
CA PRO A 307 -12.84 -8.64 -46.49
C PRO A 307 -13.04 -8.95 -47.97
N ALA A 308 -13.27 -10.23 -48.28
CA ALA A 308 -13.63 -10.68 -49.61
C ALA A 308 -14.90 -9.93 -50.05
N ARG A 309 -14.80 -9.16 -51.14
CA ARG A 309 -15.99 -8.61 -51.81
C ARG A 309 -16.87 -9.80 -52.20
N GLY A 310 -18.04 -9.88 -51.58
CA GLY A 310 -19.06 -10.85 -51.94
C GLY A 310 -19.34 -10.80 -53.43
N SER A 311 -19.25 -11.96 -54.07
CA SER A 311 -19.73 -12.21 -55.42
C SER A 311 -21.24 -12.03 -55.45
N GLY A 312 -21.66 -10.79 -55.74
CA GLY A 312 -23.01 -10.51 -56.18
C GLY A 312 -23.26 -11.21 -57.51
N LYS A 313 -23.87 -12.40 -57.46
CA LYS A 313 -24.61 -12.97 -58.59
C LYS A 313 -25.61 -11.92 -59.07
N LYS A 314 -25.36 -11.32 -60.24
CA LYS A 314 -26.45 -10.80 -61.07
C LYS A 314 -27.02 -11.98 -61.86
N GLY A 315 -28.16 -12.46 -61.41
CA GLY A 315 -29.13 -13.14 -62.26
C GLY A 315 -30.12 -12.12 -62.80
N SER A 316 -30.60 -12.40 -64.01
CA SER A 316 -31.48 -11.64 -64.92
C SER A 316 -30.89 -10.36 -65.52
#